data_AF-A0A929QXK0-F1
#
_entry.id   AF-A0A929QXK0-F1
#
_cell.length_a   1.000
_cell.length_b   1.000
_cell.length_c   1.000
_cell.angle_alpha   90.00
_cell.angle_beta   90.00
_cell.angle_gamma   90.00
#
_symmetry.space_group_name_H-M   'P 1'
#
loop_
_entity.id
_entity.type
_entity.pdbx_description
1 polymer ?
#
loop_
_entity_poly.entity_id
_entity_poly.type
_entity_poly.pdbx_seq_one_letter_code
_entity_poly.pdbx_strand_id
1 'polypeptide(L)'
;MRAQRLRGAAVAAFTTAAVLAAPIVTANAAHAGTDEGGSQVSSAVFQWAMNDESGSAGYAPGTCNFFSAMVSGNSGGGQWPNNVQSGRDGEFLVGGPDQDVLWRPKEGNVSILKPNADGQLVAQTWANKCLTRTGARTNTRGAVSESIVNIEKGSGTVDPTTNSASIKWIGSWTVVYYSGMTYWSATNPVLEVANGQGTIKARVSGFGASMQDPDAALKPLQAREVTLATLKNVAVTKTGITVTPEYKGVEVTNPEGASPQTRTGENWGSWPADFVAFQGETGQHSYWYSTGSSGDARKPALPVTITWPQIDDAPAPQPGPTQEPTPAPTADPSPAPTAEPTPAPTADPSPAPT
;
A
#
# COMPACT_ATOMS: atom_id res chain seq x y z
N MET A 1 17.19 -14.00 69.08
CA MET A 1 15.86 -14.00 69.75
C MET A 1 14.87 -13.49 68.71
N ARG A 2 14.09 -14.39 68.05
CA ARG A 2 12.65 -14.69 68.33
C ARG A 2 11.77 -13.43 68.33
N ALA A 3 10.65 -13.29 67.62
CA ALA A 3 9.70 -14.22 67.00
C ALA A 3 8.86 -13.44 65.94
N GLN A 4 8.62 -13.94 64.72
CA GLN A 4 7.45 -14.74 64.30
C GLN A 4 6.07 -14.16 64.64
N ARG A 5 5.28 -13.82 63.60
CA ARG A 5 3.86 -14.21 63.47
C ARG A 5 3.51 -14.52 62.02
N LEU A 6 3.08 -15.76 61.80
CA LEU A 6 2.42 -16.29 60.60
C LEU A 6 0.94 -15.88 60.57
N ARG A 7 0.33 -15.84 59.37
CA ARG A 7 -0.71 -16.78 58.89
C ARG A 7 -1.53 -16.18 57.74
N GLY A 8 -1.77 -16.98 56.70
CA GLY A 8 -2.84 -16.73 55.74
C GLY A 8 -2.60 -17.31 54.35
N ALA A 9 -2.43 -18.63 54.23
CA ALA A 9 -2.50 -19.32 52.94
C ALA A 9 -3.98 -19.60 52.61
N ALA A 10 -4.43 -19.24 51.41
CA ALA A 10 -5.68 -19.71 50.83
C ALA A 10 -5.36 -20.39 49.50
N VAL A 11 -5.50 -21.71 49.51
CA VAL A 11 -5.50 -22.61 48.35
C VAL A 11 -6.90 -22.51 47.72
N ALA A 12 -6.97 -22.29 46.41
CA ALA A 12 -8.19 -22.52 45.63
C ALA A 12 -7.83 -23.32 44.37
N ALA A 13 -8.60 -24.38 44.17
CA ALA A 13 -8.34 -25.53 43.34
C ALA A 13 -8.29 -25.23 41.82
N PHE A 14 -7.36 -25.87 41.13
CA PHE A 14 -7.40 -26.08 39.69
C PHE A 14 -8.37 -27.21 39.38
N THR A 15 -9.50 -26.91 38.75
CA THR A 15 -10.36 -27.90 38.10
C THR A 15 -9.99 -28.00 36.63
N THR A 16 -9.37 -29.12 36.27
CA THR A 16 -9.13 -29.56 34.89
C THR A 16 -10.44 -29.93 34.22
N ALA A 17 -10.85 -29.17 33.21
CA ALA A 17 -11.90 -29.55 32.27
C ALA A 17 -11.24 -30.09 30.99
N ALA A 18 -11.35 -31.41 30.78
CA ALA A 18 -10.99 -32.06 29.53
C ALA A 18 -12.03 -31.73 28.46
N VAL A 19 -11.62 -31.03 27.40
CA VAL A 19 -12.44 -30.80 26.20
C VAL A 19 -12.04 -31.83 25.16
N LEU A 20 -12.96 -32.72 24.83
CA LEU A 20 -12.87 -33.66 23.71
C LEU A 20 -12.75 -32.89 22.39
N ALA A 21 -11.64 -33.10 21.68
CA ALA A 21 -11.44 -32.63 20.32
C ALA A 21 -12.22 -33.55 19.35
N ALA A 22 -13.25 -33.01 18.71
CA ALA A 22 -13.86 -33.59 17.52
C ALA A 22 -13.22 -32.94 16.27
N PRO A 23 -12.86 -33.70 15.22
CA PRO A 23 -12.29 -33.13 14.01
C PRO A 23 -13.39 -32.40 13.22
N ILE A 24 -13.29 -31.07 13.15
CA ILE A 24 -14.09 -30.27 12.22
C ILE A 24 -13.49 -30.50 10.83
N VAL A 25 -14.19 -31.29 10.02
CA VAL A 25 -13.99 -31.32 8.57
C VAL A 25 -14.50 -29.97 8.04
N THR A 26 -13.60 -29.01 7.83
CA THR A 26 -13.95 -27.80 7.08
C THR A 26 -14.05 -28.19 5.61
N ALA A 27 -15.28 -28.35 5.14
CA ALA A 27 -15.59 -28.37 3.72
C ALA A 27 -15.05 -27.09 3.08
N ASN A 28 -14.32 -27.22 1.96
CA ASN A 28 -14.00 -26.09 1.09
C ASN A 28 -15.32 -25.49 0.58
N ALA A 29 -15.80 -24.46 1.25
CA ALA A 29 -16.79 -23.57 0.69
C ALA A 29 -16.10 -22.74 -0.40
N ALA A 30 -16.27 -23.17 -1.64
CA ALA A 30 -16.05 -22.34 -2.81
C ALA A 30 -16.84 -21.05 -2.60
N HIS A 31 -16.12 -19.96 -2.31
CA HIS A 31 -16.72 -18.64 -2.27
C HIS A 31 -17.05 -18.24 -3.70
N ALA A 32 -18.31 -18.43 -4.08
CA ALA A 32 -18.95 -17.62 -5.11
C ALA A 32 -19.07 -16.20 -4.56
N GLY A 33 -17.96 -15.45 -4.62
CA GLY A 33 -17.93 -14.02 -4.39
C GLY A 33 -18.27 -13.32 -5.70
N THR A 34 -19.23 -12.42 -5.62
CA THR A 34 -19.65 -11.50 -6.68
C THR A 34 -18.46 -10.86 -7.37
N ASP A 35 -18.40 -10.98 -8.70
CA ASP A 35 -17.34 -10.45 -9.57
C ASP A 35 -17.20 -8.92 -9.44
N GLU A 36 -16.31 -8.47 -8.53
CA GLU A 36 -15.54 -7.25 -8.77
C GLU A 36 -14.43 -7.67 -9.74
N GLY A 37 -14.56 -7.29 -11.02
CA GLY A 37 -13.86 -7.87 -12.19
C GLY A 37 -12.33 -7.75 -12.28
N GLY A 38 -11.60 -7.75 -11.17
CA GLY A 38 -10.13 -7.78 -11.11
C GLY A 38 -9.55 -9.06 -10.50
N SER A 39 -8.32 -9.39 -10.87
CA SER A 39 -7.53 -10.46 -10.25
C SER A 39 -7.05 -10.04 -8.87
N GLN A 40 -7.10 -10.97 -7.90
CA GLN A 40 -6.58 -10.75 -6.56
C GLN A 40 -5.04 -10.84 -6.54
N VAL A 41 -4.41 -9.93 -5.81
CA VAL A 41 -2.96 -9.94 -5.52
C VAL A 41 -2.73 -9.84 -4.02
N SER A 42 -1.73 -10.56 -3.49
CA SER A 42 -1.39 -10.58 -2.05
C SER A 42 0.09 -10.37 -1.75
N SER A 43 0.91 -10.23 -2.78
CA SER A 43 2.37 -10.09 -2.69
C SER A 43 2.86 -8.90 -3.54
N ALA A 44 2.07 -7.83 -3.61
CA ALA A 44 2.48 -6.64 -4.33
C ALA A 44 3.60 -5.91 -3.57
N VAL A 45 4.62 -5.45 -4.27
CA VAL A 45 5.77 -4.71 -3.72
C VAL A 45 5.69 -3.28 -4.22
N PHE A 46 5.65 -2.34 -3.28
CA PHE A 46 5.69 -0.89 -3.54
C PHE A 46 7.13 -0.39 -3.48
N GLN A 47 7.60 0.31 -4.51
CA GLN A 47 8.93 0.90 -4.58
C GLN A 47 8.88 2.35 -5.03
N TRP A 48 9.42 3.26 -4.24
CA TRP A 48 9.44 4.69 -4.58
C TRP A 48 10.58 5.46 -3.94
N ALA A 49 11.30 6.24 -4.75
CA ALA A 49 12.30 7.22 -4.30
C ALA A 49 11.68 8.57 -3.90
N MET A 50 10.38 8.78 -4.14
CA MET A 50 9.68 10.06 -4.06
C MET A 50 10.20 11.10 -5.07
N ASN A 51 11.37 11.68 -4.81
CA ASN A 51 12.06 12.65 -5.67
C ASN A 51 13.57 12.66 -5.36
N ASP A 52 14.35 13.28 -6.24
CA ASP A 52 15.80 13.42 -6.04
C ASP A 52 16.15 14.26 -4.81
N GLU A 53 15.28 15.20 -4.43
CA GLU A 53 15.49 16.03 -3.24
C GLU A 53 15.61 15.17 -1.98
N SER A 54 14.76 14.14 -1.86
CA SER A 54 14.73 13.24 -0.71
C SER A 54 15.96 12.32 -0.60
N GLY A 55 16.76 12.20 -1.67
CA GLY A 55 18.04 11.50 -1.68
C GLY A 55 19.27 12.42 -1.78
N SER A 56 19.09 13.73 -1.78
CA SER A 56 20.16 14.71 -1.98
C SER A 56 20.87 15.13 -0.69
N ALA A 57 21.85 16.03 -0.78
CA ALA A 57 22.35 16.71 0.41
C ALA A 57 21.43 17.89 0.80
N GLY A 58 21.40 18.22 2.10
CA GLY A 58 20.83 19.49 2.53
C GLY A 58 21.82 20.64 2.29
N TYR A 59 21.32 21.87 2.18
CA TYR A 59 22.16 23.08 2.12
C TYR A 59 22.91 23.38 3.42
N ALA A 60 22.44 22.86 4.56
CA ALA A 60 23.16 22.97 5.82
C ALA A 60 24.44 22.11 5.77
N PRO A 61 25.61 22.62 6.21
CA PRO A 61 26.87 21.89 6.13
C PRO A 61 26.80 20.49 6.75
N GLY A 62 27.30 19.49 6.01
CA GLY A 62 27.38 18.09 6.46
C GLY A 62 26.07 17.30 6.42
N THR A 63 24.94 17.95 6.09
CA THR A 63 23.62 17.29 6.12
C THR A 63 23.28 16.52 4.85
N CYS A 64 22.40 15.53 4.97
CA CYS A 64 21.78 14.86 3.83
C CYS A 64 20.31 14.51 4.11
N ASN A 65 19.57 14.25 3.04
CA ASN A 65 18.19 13.78 3.10
C ASN A 65 18.19 12.25 2.90
N PHE A 66 17.34 11.54 3.65
CA PHE A 66 17.27 10.08 3.62
C PHE A 66 15.93 9.56 4.15
N PHE A 67 15.71 8.25 4.05
CA PHE A 67 14.54 7.60 4.61
C PHE A 67 14.85 6.76 5.85
N SER A 68 13.82 6.56 6.66
CA SER A 68 13.74 5.56 7.73
C SER A 68 12.56 4.62 7.46
N ALA A 69 12.67 3.34 7.78
CA ALA A 69 11.61 2.34 7.55
C ALA A 69 10.50 2.33 8.62
N MET A 70 10.27 3.44 9.31
CA MET A 70 9.36 3.53 10.46
C MET A 70 8.73 4.91 10.62
N VAL A 71 7.80 5.06 11.57
CA VAL A 71 7.41 6.38 12.10
C VAL A 71 8.44 6.82 13.13
N SER A 72 9.24 7.85 12.81
CA SER A 72 10.27 8.36 13.72
C SER A 72 9.67 9.12 14.89
N GLY A 73 10.18 8.88 16.10
CA GLY A 73 9.73 9.58 17.30
C GLY A 73 10.28 11.00 17.46
N ASN A 74 10.18 11.55 18.67
CA ASN A 74 10.60 12.91 18.99
C ASN A 74 12.13 13.00 19.09
N SER A 75 12.75 13.69 18.14
CA SER A 75 14.21 13.88 18.11
C SER A 75 14.71 14.98 19.05
N GLY A 76 13.81 15.80 19.61
CA GLY A 76 14.18 16.99 20.37
C GLY A 76 14.63 18.18 19.52
N GLY A 77 14.62 18.06 18.18
CA GLY A 77 15.06 19.10 17.26
C GLY A 77 16.51 18.95 16.78
N GLY A 78 16.89 19.76 15.78
CA GLY A 78 18.25 19.76 15.23
C GLY A 78 18.60 18.51 14.41
N GLN A 79 19.89 18.38 14.07
CA GLN A 79 20.37 17.17 13.38
C GLN A 79 20.30 15.98 14.33
N TRP A 80 19.86 14.84 13.82
CA TRP A 80 19.84 13.61 14.59
C TRP A 80 21.26 13.18 14.98
N PRO A 81 21.41 12.59 16.18
CA PRO A 81 22.71 12.17 16.68
C PRO A 81 23.34 11.08 15.79
N ASN A 82 24.65 10.87 15.98
CA ASN A 82 25.40 9.81 15.30
C ASN A 82 25.71 8.64 16.25
N ASN A 83 24.72 8.21 17.04
CA ASN A 83 24.83 7.17 18.08
C ASN A 83 24.10 5.88 17.67
N VAL A 84 24.53 5.29 16.55
CA VAL A 84 23.93 4.04 16.04
C VAL A 84 24.08 2.93 17.06
N GLN A 85 22.99 2.21 17.29
CA GLN A 85 22.93 1.01 18.08
C GLN A 85 22.57 -0.18 17.18
N SER A 86 22.80 -1.39 17.68
CA SER A 86 22.44 -2.63 16.98
C SER A 86 21.64 -3.52 17.90
N GLY A 87 20.58 -4.11 17.35
CA GLY A 87 19.72 -5.06 18.05
C GLY A 87 19.36 -6.24 17.15
N ARG A 88 18.43 -7.07 17.62
CA ARG A 88 17.94 -8.24 16.88
C ARG A 88 17.39 -7.88 15.49
N ASP A 89 16.78 -6.71 15.38
CA ASP A 89 16.14 -6.21 14.16
C ASP A 89 17.07 -5.31 13.31
N GLY A 90 18.37 -5.32 13.59
CA GLY A 90 19.38 -4.56 12.86
C GLY A 90 19.79 -3.25 13.53
N GLU A 91 20.34 -2.34 12.72
CA GLU A 91 20.74 -1.00 13.16
C GLU A 91 19.54 -0.15 13.56
N PHE A 92 19.71 0.68 14.58
CA PHE A 92 18.74 1.71 14.92
C PHE A 92 19.41 2.95 15.53
N LEU A 93 18.71 4.08 15.47
CA LEU A 93 19.11 5.33 16.10
C LEU A 93 18.12 5.71 17.19
N VAL A 94 18.62 6.18 18.33
CA VAL A 94 17.80 6.73 19.42
C VAL A 94 18.21 8.16 19.69
N GLY A 95 17.25 9.04 19.94
CA GLY A 95 17.54 10.44 20.27
C GLY A 95 16.39 11.16 20.94
N GLY A 96 16.59 12.45 21.14
CA GLY A 96 15.62 13.35 21.76
C GLY A 96 15.41 13.16 23.26
N PRO A 97 14.56 14.01 23.85
CA PRO A 97 14.30 14.01 25.28
C PRO A 97 13.66 12.71 25.77
N ASP A 98 12.88 12.07 24.91
CA ASP A 98 12.09 10.88 25.24
C ASP A 98 12.85 9.56 24.99
N GLN A 99 14.08 9.65 24.44
CA GLN A 99 14.87 8.48 24.01
C GLN A 99 14.11 7.60 23.01
N ASP A 100 13.46 8.25 22.06
CA ASP A 100 12.69 7.59 21.01
C ASP A 100 13.59 6.99 19.93
N VAL A 101 13.12 5.90 19.31
CA VAL A 101 13.74 5.38 18.09
C VAL A 101 13.43 6.34 16.94
N LEU A 102 14.48 6.85 16.31
CA LEU A 102 14.40 7.81 15.21
C LEU A 102 14.62 7.14 13.86
N TRP A 103 15.46 6.11 13.79
CA TRP A 103 15.83 5.52 12.51
C TRP A 103 15.96 4.00 12.56
N ARG A 104 15.50 3.34 11.51
CA ARG A 104 15.77 1.93 11.18
C ARG A 104 15.92 1.76 9.66
N PRO A 105 16.77 0.82 9.20
CA PRO A 105 16.85 0.47 7.78
C PRO A 105 15.69 -0.43 7.34
N LYS A 106 15.06 -1.15 8.29
CA LYS A 106 13.96 -2.08 8.07
C LYS A 106 13.07 -2.15 9.30
N GLU A 107 11.76 -2.19 9.08
CA GLU A 107 10.76 -2.51 10.11
C GLU A 107 9.54 -3.17 9.47
N GLY A 108 9.13 -4.33 10.00
CA GLY A 108 8.02 -5.11 9.44
C GLY A 108 8.23 -5.41 7.94
N ASN A 109 7.27 -4.98 7.12
CA ASN A 109 7.30 -5.17 5.66
C ASN A 109 8.05 -4.04 4.91
N VAL A 110 8.56 -3.03 5.62
CA VAL A 110 9.24 -1.87 5.03
C VAL A 110 10.75 -2.04 5.13
N SER A 111 11.46 -1.81 4.03
CA SER A 111 12.91 -1.68 3.99
C SER A 111 13.29 -0.44 3.19
N ILE A 112 14.37 0.24 3.58
CA ILE A 112 14.99 1.28 2.76
C ILE A 112 16.15 0.67 2.00
N LEU A 113 16.07 0.72 0.67
CA LEU A 113 17.05 0.15 -0.22
C LEU A 113 17.71 1.26 -1.04
N LYS A 114 18.90 1.01 -1.58
CA LYS A 114 19.57 1.88 -2.55
C LYS A 114 20.40 1.03 -3.51
N PRO A 115 20.63 1.48 -4.76
CA PRO A 115 21.54 0.78 -5.65
C PRO A 115 22.99 0.83 -5.14
N ASN A 116 23.72 -0.27 -5.33
CA ASN A 116 25.18 -0.30 -5.28
C ASN A 116 25.77 0.11 -6.65
N ALA A 117 27.09 0.05 -6.79
CA ALA A 117 27.78 0.43 -8.03
C ALA A 117 27.33 -0.40 -9.25
N ASP A 118 26.92 -1.66 -9.04
CA ASP A 118 26.41 -2.57 -10.07
C ASP A 118 24.91 -2.37 -10.36
N GLY A 119 24.25 -1.44 -9.66
CA GLY A 119 22.82 -1.19 -9.77
C GLY A 119 21.93 -2.17 -8.99
N GLN A 120 22.51 -3.11 -8.25
CA GLN A 120 21.76 -4.01 -7.38
C GLN A 120 21.26 -3.27 -6.15
N LEU A 121 19.99 -3.47 -5.81
CA LEU A 121 19.41 -2.90 -4.59
C LEU A 121 20.00 -3.59 -3.36
N VAL A 122 20.60 -2.79 -2.49
CA VAL A 122 21.13 -3.20 -1.18
C VAL A 122 20.49 -2.37 -0.08
N ALA A 123 20.57 -2.85 1.17
CA ALA A 123 20.05 -2.09 2.30
C ALA A 123 20.76 -0.74 2.45
N GLN A 124 19.98 0.32 2.69
CA GLN A 124 20.53 1.55 3.24
C GLN A 124 20.95 1.27 4.69
N THR A 125 22.18 1.64 5.04
CA THR A 125 22.72 1.60 6.41
C THR A 125 22.89 3.01 6.92
N TRP A 126 23.09 3.18 8.22
CA TRP A 126 23.36 4.52 8.74
C TRP A 126 24.64 5.12 8.15
N ALA A 127 25.65 4.28 7.88
CA ALA A 127 26.92 4.70 7.29
C ALA A 127 26.79 5.16 5.82
N ASN A 128 25.90 4.52 5.03
CA ASN A 128 25.80 4.78 3.59
C ASN A 128 24.65 5.71 3.18
N LYS A 129 23.76 6.11 4.10
CA LYS A 129 22.54 6.92 3.80
C LYS A 129 22.80 8.23 3.05
N CYS A 130 23.98 8.82 3.23
CA CYS A 130 24.39 10.05 2.56
C CYS A 130 25.38 9.81 1.40
N LEU A 131 25.46 8.59 0.89
CA LEU A 131 26.36 8.21 -0.20
C LEU A 131 25.56 7.83 -1.44
N THR A 132 26.04 8.28 -2.60
CA THR A 132 25.64 7.79 -3.92
C THR A 132 25.92 6.29 -4.07
N ARG A 133 25.43 5.67 -5.14
CA ARG A 133 25.71 4.25 -5.43
C ARG A 133 27.19 3.92 -5.62
N THR A 134 28.03 4.91 -5.98
CA THR A 134 29.48 4.76 -6.15
C THR A 134 30.29 5.14 -4.90
N GLY A 135 29.62 5.46 -3.79
CA GLY A 135 30.27 5.81 -2.52
C GLY A 135 30.67 7.28 -2.36
N ALA A 136 30.46 8.12 -3.39
CA ALA A 136 30.64 9.57 -3.25
C ALA A 136 29.56 10.17 -2.35
N ARG A 137 29.88 11.27 -1.65
CA ARG A 137 28.90 12.05 -0.88
C ARG A 137 27.79 12.60 -1.77
N THR A 138 26.55 12.56 -1.28
CA THR A 138 25.46 13.30 -1.91
C THR A 138 25.71 14.81 -1.87
N ASN A 139 25.12 15.55 -2.79
CA ASN A 139 25.25 17.00 -2.88
C ASN A 139 23.96 17.67 -3.40
N THR A 140 23.95 19.00 -3.42
CA THR A 140 22.83 19.83 -3.94
C THR A 140 22.95 20.11 -5.44
N ARG A 141 23.81 19.37 -6.16
CA ARG A 141 24.09 19.56 -7.60
C ARG A 141 23.77 18.32 -8.44
N GLY A 142 23.01 17.37 -7.88
CA GLY A 142 22.51 16.18 -8.58
C GLY A 142 23.15 14.85 -8.18
N ALA A 143 24.13 14.83 -7.27
CA ALA A 143 24.59 13.57 -6.69
C ALA A 143 23.64 13.13 -5.56
N VAL A 144 22.85 12.10 -5.80
CA VAL A 144 21.82 11.59 -4.89
C VAL A 144 22.08 10.14 -4.46
N SER A 145 21.50 9.73 -3.33
CA SER A 145 21.65 8.38 -2.78
C SER A 145 20.90 7.33 -3.57
N GLU A 146 19.84 7.75 -4.29
CA GLU A 146 18.93 6.91 -5.04
C GLU A 146 18.19 5.91 -4.13
N SER A 147 18.07 6.26 -2.85
CA SER A 147 17.35 5.45 -1.87
C SER A 147 15.87 5.36 -2.25
N ILE A 148 15.29 4.18 -2.05
CA ILE A 148 13.87 3.89 -2.26
C ILE A 148 13.25 3.34 -0.97
N VAL A 149 11.99 3.68 -0.77
CA VAL A 149 11.11 2.98 0.15
C VAL A 149 10.63 1.70 -0.55
N ASN A 150 10.82 0.54 0.08
CA ASN A 150 10.34 -0.75 -0.41
C ASN A 150 9.36 -1.35 0.61
N ILE A 151 8.09 -1.52 0.24
CA ILE A 151 7.06 -2.12 1.09
C ILE A 151 6.54 -3.39 0.43
N GLU A 152 6.72 -4.52 1.10
CA GLU A 152 6.27 -5.83 0.62
C GLU A 152 4.85 -6.16 1.09
N LYS A 153 4.29 -7.26 0.57
CA LYS A 153 3.02 -7.87 1.00
C LYS A 153 1.81 -6.93 0.87
N GLY A 154 1.80 -6.12 -0.17
CA GLY A 154 0.60 -5.39 -0.59
C GLY A 154 -0.47 -6.36 -1.09
N SER A 155 -1.72 -6.04 -0.79
CA SER A 155 -2.86 -6.87 -1.18
C SER A 155 -4.03 -6.04 -1.71
N GLY A 156 -4.79 -6.63 -2.64
CA GLY A 156 -5.96 -6.01 -3.24
C GLY A 156 -6.27 -6.58 -4.63
N THR A 157 -6.88 -5.76 -5.50
CA THR A 157 -7.35 -6.17 -6.82
C THR A 157 -6.65 -5.39 -7.94
N VAL A 158 -6.44 -6.06 -9.09
CA VAL A 158 -5.89 -5.45 -10.30
C VAL A 158 -6.66 -5.92 -11.52
N ASP A 159 -6.91 -5.02 -12.46
CA ASP A 159 -7.57 -5.31 -13.73
C ASP A 159 -6.85 -4.58 -14.87
N PRO A 160 -5.98 -5.31 -15.61
CA PRO A 160 -5.32 -4.78 -16.80
C PRO A 160 -6.27 -4.36 -17.91
N THR A 161 -7.48 -4.95 -18.00
CA THR A 161 -8.42 -4.69 -19.10
C THR A 161 -9.08 -3.32 -18.96
N THR A 162 -9.34 -2.88 -17.73
CA THR A 162 -9.89 -1.56 -17.42
C THR A 162 -8.85 -0.56 -16.94
N ASN A 163 -7.56 -0.94 -16.87
CA ASN A 163 -6.51 -0.15 -16.22
C ASN A 163 -6.90 0.30 -14.80
N SER A 164 -7.41 -0.63 -13.99
CA SER A 164 -7.85 -0.36 -12.62
C SER A 164 -7.06 -1.18 -11.61
N ALA A 165 -6.81 -0.63 -10.43
CA ALA A 165 -6.12 -1.31 -9.34
C ALA A 165 -6.47 -0.67 -7.98
N SER A 166 -6.73 -1.49 -6.97
CA SER A 166 -6.86 -1.08 -5.56
C SER A 166 -5.92 -1.94 -4.73
N ILE A 167 -4.85 -1.39 -4.16
CA ILE A 167 -3.86 -2.14 -3.40
C ILE A 167 -3.48 -1.39 -2.13
N LYS A 168 -3.40 -2.12 -1.01
CA LYS A 168 -3.07 -1.59 0.32
C LYS A 168 -1.82 -2.26 0.86
N TRP A 169 -0.96 -1.47 1.50
CA TRP A 169 0.21 -1.96 2.22
C TRP A 169 0.12 -1.62 3.71
N ILE A 170 0.74 -2.46 4.53
CA ILE A 170 0.96 -2.20 5.96
C ILE A 170 2.43 -1.89 6.18
N GLY A 171 2.69 -0.73 6.75
CA GLY A 171 4.04 -0.25 7.03
C GLY A 171 4.14 1.27 6.97
N SER A 172 5.23 1.79 7.49
CA SER A 172 5.49 3.22 7.54
C SER A 172 6.90 3.55 7.08
N TRP A 173 7.10 4.76 6.58
CA TRP A 173 8.43 5.31 6.37
C TRP A 173 8.46 6.76 6.81
N THR A 174 9.64 7.24 7.20
CA THR A 174 9.90 8.65 7.49
C THR A 174 10.81 9.22 6.44
N VAL A 175 10.46 10.41 5.94
CA VAL A 175 11.29 11.25 5.09
C VAL A 175 12.02 12.25 5.98
N VAL A 176 13.35 12.18 5.95
CA VAL A 176 14.22 12.92 6.87
C VAL A 176 15.02 13.93 6.07
N TYR A 177 14.85 15.21 6.38
CA TYR A 177 15.53 16.30 5.70
C TYR A 177 16.56 16.95 6.62
N TYR A 178 17.68 17.39 6.04
CA TYR A 178 18.79 18.03 6.76
C TYR A 178 19.31 17.20 7.92
N SER A 179 19.49 15.89 7.71
CA SER A 179 19.91 14.94 8.73
C SER A 179 19.06 14.94 10.00
N GLY A 180 17.76 15.27 9.91
CA GLY A 180 16.85 15.16 11.04
C GLY A 180 16.26 16.47 11.55
N MET A 181 16.73 17.61 11.05
CA MET A 181 16.19 18.92 11.49
C MET A 181 14.70 19.07 11.19
N THR A 182 14.22 18.43 10.12
CA THR A 182 12.79 18.34 9.81
C THR A 182 12.50 16.95 9.28
N TYR A 183 11.35 16.38 9.64
CA TYR A 183 10.96 15.05 9.17
C TYR A 183 9.46 14.82 9.35
N TRP A 184 8.94 13.90 8.54
CA TRP A 184 7.55 13.45 8.59
C TRP A 184 7.45 12.00 8.14
N SER A 185 6.39 11.33 8.54
CA SER A 185 6.17 9.92 8.24
C SER A 185 4.89 9.73 7.44
N ALA A 186 4.92 8.78 6.51
CA ALA A 186 3.72 8.21 5.89
C ALA A 186 3.51 6.79 6.39
N THR A 187 2.25 6.42 6.57
CA THR A 187 1.82 5.12 7.11
C THR A 187 0.69 4.55 6.27
N ASN A 188 0.80 3.26 6.00
CA ASN A 188 -0.19 2.42 5.31
C ASN A 188 -0.65 3.03 3.98
N PRO A 189 0.23 3.08 2.97
CA PRO A 189 -0.15 3.66 1.69
C PRO A 189 -1.19 2.79 0.99
N VAL A 190 -2.07 3.45 0.24
CA VAL A 190 -3.13 2.86 -0.56
C VAL A 190 -3.05 3.41 -1.97
N LEU A 191 -2.95 2.52 -2.96
CA LEU A 191 -3.12 2.82 -4.37
C LEU A 191 -4.59 2.61 -4.73
N GLU A 192 -5.20 3.63 -5.35
CA GLU A 192 -6.51 3.51 -6.01
C GLU A 192 -6.38 4.06 -7.44
N VAL A 193 -6.65 3.23 -8.43
CA VAL A 193 -6.64 3.57 -9.87
C VAL A 193 -7.91 3.03 -10.50
N ALA A 194 -8.59 3.88 -11.27
CA ALA A 194 -9.71 3.52 -12.11
C ALA A 194 -9.50 4.12 -13.51
N ASN A 195 -9.61 3.30 -14.56
CA ASN A 195 -9.48 3.76 -15.95
C ASN A 195 -8.19 4.56 -16.20
N GLY A 196 -7.07 4.10 -15.65
CA GLY A 196 -5.75 4.72 -15.81
C GLY A 196 -5.56 6.03 -15.04
N GLN A 197 -6.47 6.41 -14.14
CA GLN A 197 -6.38 7.61 -13.31
C GLN A 197 -6.51 7.23 -11.83
N GLY A 198 -5.73 7.85 -10.97
CA GLY A 198 -5.72 7.41 -9.58
C GLY A 198 -4.91 8.26 -8.62
N THR A 199 -4.77 7.74 -7.41
CA THR A 199 -4.00 8.36 -6.33
C THR A 199 -3.23 7.32 -5.52
N ILE A 200 -2.15 7.78 -4.89
CA ILE A 200 -1.55 7.09 -3.75
C ILE A 200 -1.81 7.97 -2.54
N LYS A 201 -2.52 7.43 -1.55
CA LYS A 201 -2.81 8.10 -0.28
C LYS A 201 -2.08 7.41 0.87
N ALA A 202 -1.81 8.14 1.93
CA ALA A 202 -1.29 7.58 3.17
C ALA A 202 -1.70 8.44 4.36
N ARG A 203 -1.68 7.85 5.56
CA ARG A 203 -1.77 8.62 6.80
C ARG A 203 -0.41 9.25 7.09
N VAL A 204 -0.35 10.57 7.14
CA VAL A 204 0.85 11.33 7.48
C VAL A 204 0.86 11.76 8.93
N SER A 205 2.06 11.83 9.52
CA SER A 205 2.35 12.31 10.87
C SER A 205 3.75 12.92 10.91
N GLY A 206 4.13 13.55 12.02
CA GLY A 206 5.48 14.09 12.15
C GLY A 206 5.52 15.18 13.21
N PHE A 207 6.51 16.04 13.09
CA PHE A 207 6.72 17.15 14.02
C PHE A 207 6.84 18.47 13.25
N GLY A 208 6.25 19.52 13.81
CA GLY A 208 6.42 20.86 13.32
C GLY A 208 7.78 21.43 13.72
N ALA A 209 8.45 22.07 12.78
CA ALA A 209 9.72 22.74 12.94
C ALA A 209 9.61 24.18 12.44
N SER A 210 10.35 25.10 13.05
CA SER A 210 10.33 26.52 12.72
C SER A 210 11.68 26.96 12.17
N MET A 211 11.69 27.61 10.99
CA MET A 211 12.89 28.27 10.49
C MET A 211 13.18 29.57 11.24
N GLN A 212 12.15 30.22 11.77
CA GLN A 212 12.25 31.47 12.52
C GLN A 212 12.72 31.24 13.97
N ASP A 213 12.47 30.05 14.50
CA ASP A 213 12.91 29.62 15.82
C ASP A 213 13.42 28.17 15.76
N PRO A 214 14.66 27.95 15.28
CA PRO A 214 15.23 26.62 15.11
C PRO A 214 15.41 25.84 16.42
N ASP A 215 15.40 26.53 17.57
CA ASP A 215 15.55 25.96 18.90
C ASP A 215 14.19 25.64 19.56
N ALA A 216 13.08 25.97 18.89
CA ALA A 216 11.75 25.63 19.37
C ALA A 216 11.60 24.11 19.51
N ALA A 217 11.02 23.70 20.64
CA ALA A 217 10.68 22.30 20.85
C ALA A 217 9.75 21.81 19.72
N LEU A 218 10.11 20.66 19.15
CA LEU A 218 9.30 19.99 18.14
C LEU A 218 7.90 19.69 18.68
N LYS A 219 6.88 20.07 17.91
CA LYS A 219 5.47 19.83 18.29
C LYS A 219 4.90 18.71 17.43
N PRO A 220 4.30 17.66 17.99
CA PRO A 220 3.67 16.61 17.21
C PRO A 220 2.53 17.20 16.38
N LEU A 221 2.49 16.84 15.09
CA LEU A 221 1.43 17.26 14.18
C LEU A 221 0.24 16.31 14.25
N GLN A 222 -0.95 16.84 13.96
CA GLN A 222 -2.15 16.01 13.87
C GLN A 222 -2.04 15.05 12.69
N ALA A 223 -2.05 13.75 12.98
CA ALA A 223 -1.98 12.75 11.94
C ALA A 223 -3.30 12.64 11.16
N ARG A 224 -3.20 12.64 9.82
CA ARG A 224 -4.34 12.69 8.89
C ARG A 224 -4.02 12.00 7.57
N GLU A 225 -5.04 11.59 6.83
CA GLU A 225 -4.84 11.10 5.46
C GLU A 225 -4.57 12.27 4.52
N VAL A 226 -3.63 12.09 3.60
CA VAL A 226 -3.35 13.02 2.50
C VAL A 226 -3.06 12.24 1.22
N THR A 227 -3.14 12.94 0.10
CA THR A 227 -2.76 12.44 -1.23
C THR A 227 -1.25 12.63 -1.43
N LEU A 228 -0.48 11.54 -1.42
CA LEU A 228 0.95 11.60 -1.70
C LEU A 228 1.22 11.78 -3.19
N ALA A 229 0.39 11.19 -4.05
CA ALA A 229 0.56 11.26 -5.50
C ALA A 229 -0.80 11.26 -6.21
N THR A 230 -0.90 12.06 -7.27
CA THR A 230 -1.95 11.95 -8.29
C THR A 230 -1.35 11.28 -9.52
N LEU A 231 -2.08 10.35 -10.13
CA LEU A 231 -1.61 9.51 -11.22
C LEU A 231 -2.52 9.67 -12.43
N LYS A 232 -1.92 9.76 -13.63
CA LYS A 232 -2.62 9.74 -14.92
C LYS A 232 -1.93 8.77 -15.86
N ASN A 233 -2.66 8.30 -16.86
CA ASN A 233 -2.17 7.38 -17.89
C ASN A 233 -1.52 6.12 -17.28
N VAL A 234 -2.06 5.63 -16.17
CA VAL A 234 -1.58 4.42 -15.50
C VAL A 234 -1.88 3.22 -16.40
N ALA A 235 -0.83 2.52 -16.81
CA ALA A 235 -0.95 1.22 -17.44
C ALA A 235 -0.90 0.14 -16.34
N VAL A 236 -2.02 -0.55 -16.13
CA VAL A 236 -2.06 -1.73 -15.25
C VAL A 236 -1.72 -2.94 -16.11
N THR A 237 -0.61 -3.61 -15.79
CA THR A 237 -0.15 -4.78 -16.56
C THR A 237 -0.36 -6.07 -15.76
N LYS A 238 -0.02 -7.22 -16.34
CA LYS A 238 -0.09 -8.50 -15.63
C LYS A 238 0.94 -8.65 -14.50
N THR A 239 1.99 -7.83 -14.48
CA THR A 239 3.10 -7.96 -13.52
C THR A 239 3.35 -6.73 -12.69
N GLY A 240 2.70 -5.60 -13.01
CA GLY A 240 2.89 -4.38 -12.26
C GLY A 240 2.36 -3.10 -12.90
N ILE A 241 2.67 -2.00 -12.21
CA ILE A 241 2.48 -0.61 -12.63
C ILE A 241 3.83 0.09 -12.51
N THR A 242 4.17 0.90 -13.50
CA THR A 242 5.23 1.91 -13.39
C THR A 242 4.67 3.22 -13.92
N VAL A 243 4.61 4.23 -13.08
CA VAL A 243 4.03 5.53 -13.44
C VAL A 243 4.79 6.65 -12.74
N THR A 244 4.98 7.77 -13.43
CA THR A 244 5.48 9.00 -12.83
C THR A 244 4.30 9.81 -12.30
N PRO A 245 4.23 10.10 -10.99
CA PRO A 245 3.19 10.96 -10.45
C PRO A 245 3.16 12.35 -11.09
N GLU A 246 1.98 12.95 -11.11
CA GLU A 246 1.80 14.34 -11.55
C GLU A 246 2.61 15.29 -10.65
N TYR A 247 3.37 16.18 -11.29
CA TYR A 247 4.10 17.26 -10.64
C TYR A 247 4.21 18.46 -11.57
N LYS A 248 4.75 18.24 -12.77
CA LYS A 248 4.99 19.30 -13.75
C LYS A 248 3.66 19.93 -14.13
N GLY A 249 3.61 21.27 -14.09
CA GLY A 249 2.39 21.99 -14.42
C GLY A 249 1.34 22.07 -13.30
N VAL A 250 1.56 21.40 -12.16
CA VAL A 250 0.61 21.40 -11.06
C VAL A 250 0.75 22.68 -10.24
N GLU A 251 -0.36 23.38 -10.08
CA GLU A 251 -0.45 24.58 -9.25
C GLU A 251 -0.72 24.24 -7.79
N VAL A 252 -0.21 25.08 -6.88
CA VAL A 252 -0.57 25.01 -5.47
C VAL A 252 -0.90 26.38 -4.93
N THR A 253 -1.87 26.44 -4.01
CA THR A 253 -2.07 27.61 -3.15
C THR A 253 -1.01 27.57 -2.06
N ASN A 254 -0.10 28.54 -2.07
CA ASN A 254 0.96 28.60 -1.08
C ASN A 254 0.39 28.71 0.35
N PRO A 255 0.92 27.94 1.32
CA PRO A 255 0.62 28.17 2.73
C PRO A 255 0.96 29.61 3.13
N GLU A 256 0.26 30.13 4.14
CA GLU A 256 0.54 31.49 4.65
C GLU A 256 2.01 31.61 5.10
N GLY A 257 2.67 32.70 4.68
CA GLY A 257 4.10 32.93 4.98
C GLY A 257 5.09 32.09 4.17
N ALA A 258 4.62 31.20 3.29
CA ALA A 258 5.48 30.43 2.40
C ALA A 258 6.05 31.28 1.25
N SER A 259 7.18 30.84 0.69
CA SER A 259 7.65 31.38 -0.59
C SER A 259 6.61 31.13 -1.69
N PRO A 260 6.38 32.07 -2.61
CA PRO A 260 5.43 31.86 -3.69
C PRO A 260 5.89 30.73 -4.62
N GLN A 261 4.94 29.99 -5.19
CA GLN A 261 5.26 29.02 -6.24
C GLN A 261 5.72 29.77 -7.49
N THR A 262 6.91 29.44 -7.98
CA THR A 262 7.38 29.91 -9.28
C THR A 262 6.84 28.99 -10.37
N ARG A 263 6.06 29.54 -11.30
CA ARG A 263 5.40 28.80 -12.39
C ARG A 263 6.12 28.95 -13.74
N THR A 264 7.45 28.99 -13.70
CA THR A 264 8.32 29.14 -14.88
C THR A 264 9.48 28.16 -14.84
N GLY A 265 10.06 27.84 -15.99
CA GLY A 265 11.17 26.88 -16.12
C GLY A 265 10.72 25.43 -16.29
N GLU A 266 11.57 24.54 -16.78
CA GLU A 266 11.18 23.18 -17.19
C GLU A 266 10.63 22.29 -16.07
N ASN A 267 11.02 22.59 -14.82
CA ASN A 267 10.66 21.81 -13.64
C ASN A 267 9.65 22.54 -12.74
N TRP A 268 8.88 23.48 -13.28
CA TRP A 268 7.81 24.11 -12.49
C TRP A 268 6.67 23.13 -12.21
N GLY A 269 6.16 23.14 -10.99
CA GLY A 269 5.15 22.18 -10.56
C GLY A 269 4.98 22.10 -9.06
N SER A 270 4.14 21.15 -8.63
CA SER A 270 3.84 20.90 -7.22
C SER A 270 3.41 19.46 -7.00
N TRP A 271 3.70 18.96 -5.80
CA TRP A 271 3.01 17.80 -5.24
C TRP A 271 1.54 18.14 -4.89
N PRO A 272 0.68 17.15 -4.58
CA PRO A 272 -0.73 17.41 -4.26
C PRO A 272 -0.92 18.44 -3.15
N ALA A 273 -1.97 19.25 -3.26
CA ALA A 273 -2.16 20.43 -2.43
C ALA A 273 -2.34 20.13 -0.93
N ASP A 274 -3.07 19.06 -0.59
CA ASP A 274 -3.27 18.62 0.80
C ASP A 274 -1.95 18.13 1.44
N PHE A 275 -1.12 17.46 0.65
CA PHE A 275 0.23 17.09 1.05
C PHE A 275 1.13 18.32 1.25
N VAL A 276 1.16 19.26 0.31
CA VAL A 276 1.95 20.51 0.47
C VAL A 276 1.48 21.32 1.68
N ALA A 277 0.18 21.37 1.95
CA ALA A 277 -0.37 22.00 3.15
C ALA A 277 0.16 21.35 4.44
N PHE A 278 0.15 20.01 4.52
CA PHE A 278 0.77 19.30 5.64
C PHE A 278 2.27 19.62 5.76
N GLN A 279 2.99 19.72 4.65
CA GLN A 279 4.42 20.10 4.66
C GLN A 279 4.65 21.55 5.08
N GLY A 280 3.62 22.40 5.03
CA GLY A 280 3.65 23.73 5.62
C GLY A 280 3.90 23.66 7.13
N GLU A 281 3.22 22.72 7.79
CA GLU A 281 3.33 22.51 9.24
C GLU A 281 4.65 21.85 9.65
N THR A 282 5.28 21.06 8.78
CA THR A 282 6.59 20.42 9.03
C THR A 282 7.77 21.37 8.77
N GLY A 283 7.53 22.51 8.12
CA GLY A 283 8.57 23.41 7.62
C GLY A 283 9.22 22.95 6.30
N GLN A 284 8.69 21.93 5.62
CA GLN A 284 9.27 21.38 4.40
C GLN A 284 8.56 21.78 3.09
N HIS A 285 7.45 22.52 3.14
CA HIS A 285 6.62 22.83 1.96
C HIS A 285 7.42 23.28 0.71
N SER A 286 8.43 24.14 0.87
CA SER A 286 9.25 24.66 -0.24
C SER A 286 10.07 23.59 -0.99
N TYR A 287 10.22 22.38 -0.45
CA TYR A 287 10.85 21.24 -1.11
C TYR A 287 9.89 20.44 -2.00
N TRP A 288 8.58 20.74 -1.94
CA TRP A 288 7.53 19.98 -2.58
C TRP A 288 6.78 20.77 -3.68
N TYR A 289 7.24 21.99 -4.00
CA TYR A 289 6.81 22.76 -5.17
C TYR A 289 7.94 23.65 -5.69
N SER A 290 7.84 24.11 -6.93
CA SER A 290 8.84 24.98 -7.55
C SER A 290 8.86 26.36 -6.91
N THR A 291 10.03 26.82 -6.48
CA THR A 291 10.23 28.11 -5.79
C THR A 291 11.11 29.08 -6.57
N GLY A 292 11.57 28.69 -7.76
CA GLY A 292 12.58 29.42 -8.55
C GLY A 292 14.00 29.18 -8.04
N SER A 293 14.18 28.26 -7.09
CA SER A 293 15.48 27.92 -6.52
C SER A 293 16.25 26.95 -7.40
N SER A 294 17.58 26.86 -7.21
CA SER A 294 18.39 25.80 -7.83
C SER A 294 18.01 24.39 -7.38
N GLY A 295 17.21 24.24 -6.31
CA GLY A 295 16.68 22.96 -5.88
C GLY A 295 15.53 22.43 -6.74
N ASP A 296 14.89 23.28 -7.56
CA ASP A 296 13.67 22.94 -8.30
C ASP A 296 13.87 21.74 -9.26
N ALA A 297 15.08 21.52 -9.76
CA ALA A 297 15.38 20.38 -10.62
C ALA A 297 15.25 19.01 -9.91
N ARG A 298 15.31 18.97 -8.58
CA ARG A 298 15.26 17.72 -7.78
C ARG A 298 13.88 17.41 -7.19
N LYS A 299 12.95 18.35 -7.26
CA LYS A 299 11.62 18.25 -6.65
C LYS A 299 10.59 17.42 -7.43
N PRO A 300 10.66 17.29 -8.77
CA PRO A 300 9.73 16.47 -9.53
C PRO A 300 9.66 15.04 -9.01
N ALA A 301 8.46 14.47 -9.05
CA ALA A 301 8.24 13.11 -8.62
C ALA A 301 9.02 12.13 -9.53
N LEU A 302 9.70 11.17 -8.90
CA LEU A 302 10.29 10.03 -9.58
C LEU A 302 9.23 8.93 -9.78
N PRO A 303 9.43 8.02 -10.77
CA PRO A 303 8.51 6.91 -10.98
C PRO A 303 8.27 6.09 -9.71
N VAL A 304 7.02 5.77 -9.46
CA VAL A 304 6.63 4.73 -8.50
C VAL A 304 6.49 3.41 -9.27
N THR A 305 7.08 2.36 -8.73
CA THR A 305 7.00 1.00 -9.28
C THR A 305 6.27 0.12 -8.31
N ILE A 306 5.24 -0.57 -8.80
CA ILE A 306 4.47 -1.54 -8.02
C ILE A 306 4.46 -2.85 -8.79
N THR A 307 5.04 -3.91 -8.23
CA THR A 307 5.15 -5.21 -8.90
C THR A 307 4.42 -6.29 -8.14
N TRP A 308 3.89 -7.29 -8.83
CA TRP A 308 3.28 -8.47 -8.22
C TRP A 308 3.64 -9.73 -9.04
N PRO A 309 3.49 -10.94 -8.47
CA PRO A 309 3.58 -12.17 -9.26
C PRO A 309 2.63 -12.11 -10.46
N GLN A 310 3.08 -12.57 -11.62
CA GLN A 310 2.28 -12.50 -12.84
C GLN A 310 0.87 -13.06 -12.60
N ILE A 311 -0.15 -12.28 -12.95
CA ILE A 311 -1.53 -12.75 -13.00
C ILE A 311 -1.77 -13.46 -14.34
N ASP A 312 -2.35 -14.65 -14.26
CA ASP A 312 -2.72 -15.43 -15.44
C ASP A 312 -4.03 -14.90 -16.04
N ASP A 313 -4.23 -15.16 -17.33
CA ASP A 313 -5.53 -14.89 -17.95
C ASP A 313 -6.59 -15.77 -17.28
N ALA A 314 -7.77 -15.19 -17.04
CA ALA A 314 -8.92 -15.98 -16.66
C ALA A 314 -9.12 -17.10 -17.71
N PRO A 315 -9.38 -18.35 -17.29
CA PRO A 315 -9.68 -19.43 -18.23
C PRO A 315 -10.80 -18.98 -19.17
N ALA A 316 -10.63 -19.21 -20.48
CA ALA A 316 -11.68 -18.93 -21.44
C ALA A 316 -13.00 -19.58 -20.96
N PRO A 317 -14.17 -18.95 -21.15
CA PRO A 317 -15.44 -19.56 -20.79
C PRO A 317 -15.51 -20.94 -21.43
N GLN A 318 -15.55 -21.99 -20.61
CA GLN A 318 -15.74 -23.34 -21.13
C GLN A 318 -17.09 -23.32 -21.87
N PRO A 319 -17.17 -23.86 -23.11
CA PRO A 319 -18.45 -23.97 -23.80
C PRO A 319 -19.44 -24.61 -22.84
N GLY A 320 -20.56 -23.92 -22.58
CA GLY A 320 -21.64 -24.50 -21.79
C GLY A 320 -22.02 -25.86 -22.37
N PRO A 321 -22.51 -26.81 -21.55
CA PRO A 321 -22.95 -28.10 -22.06
C PRO A 321 -23.89 -27.85 -23.23
N THR A 322 -23.52 -28.35 -24.41
CA THR A 322 -24.40 -28.35 -25.56
C THR A 322 -25.65 -29.11 -25.13
N GLN A 323 -26.78 -28.40 -24.99
CA GLN A 323 -28.04 -29.09 -24.79
C GLN A 323 -28.24 -29.93 -26.04
N GLU A 324 -28.09 -31.25 -25.92
CA GLU A 324 -28.57 -32.17 -26.91
C GLU A 324 -30.06 -31.86 -27.11
N PRO A 325 -30.52 -31.61 -28.35
CA PRO A 325 -31.90 -31.25 -28.57
C PRO A 325 -32.78 -32.38 -28.03
N THR A 326 -33.59 -32.07 -27.00
CA THR A 326 -34.64 -32.95 -26.53
C THR A 326 -35.48 -33.35 -27.75
N PRO A 327 -35.61 -34.65 -28.07
CA PRO A 327 -36.46 -35.08 -29.17
C PRO A 327 -37.86 -34.50 -28.98
N ALA A 328 -38.40 -33.88 -30.03
CA ALA A 328 -39.78 -33.43 -30.02
C ALA A 328 -40.69 -34.60 -29.62
N PRO A 329 -41.71 -34.41 -28.76
CA PRO A 329 -42.65 -35.47 -28.45
C PRO A 329 -43.29 -35.95 -29.76
N THR A 330 -43.01 -37.20 -30.13
CA THR A 330 -43.74 -37.88 -31.19
C THR A 330 -45.21 -37.89 -30.79
N ALA A 331 -46.06 -37.25 -31.58
CA ALA A 331 -47.50 -37.33 -31.40
C ALA A 331 -47.92 -38.81 -31.48
N ASP A 332 -48.48 -39.33 -30.39
CA ASP A 332 -49.06 -40.66 -30.32
C ASP A 332 -50.18 -40.74 -31.39
N PRO A 333 -50.21 -41.76 -32.27
CA PRO A 333 -51.29 -41.89 -33.25
C PRO A 333 -52.63 -42.02 -32.52
N SER A 334 -53.51 -41.05 -32.75
CA SER A 334 -54.90 -41.07 -32.30
C SER A 334 -55.58 -42.39 -32.74
N PRO A 335 -56.17 -43.17 -31.81
CA PRO A 335 -56.86 -44.40 -32.18
C PRO A 335 -58.09 -44.07 -33.05
N ALA A 336 -58.20 -44.77 -34.18
CA ALA A 336 -59.33 -44.66 -35.10
C ALA A 336 -60.65 -45.02 -34.40
N PRO A 337 -61.77 -44.35 -34.71
CA PRO A 337 -63.06 -44.64 -34.10
C PRO A 337 -63.56 -46.02 -34.53
N THR A 338 -63.76 -46.91 -33.56
CA THR A 338 -64.40 -48.21 -33.73
C THR A 338 -65.86 -48.02 -34.13
N ALA A 339 -66.25 -48.57 -35.28
CA ALA A 339 -67.65 -48.59 -35.73
C ALA A 339 -68.52 -49.44 -34.77
N GLU A 340 -69.64 -48.86 -34.35
CA GLU A 340 -70.64 -49.50 -33.49
C GLU A 340 -71.40 -50.59 -34.28
N PRO A 341 -71.54 -51.82 -33.76
CA PRO A 341 -72.24 -52.88 -34.47
C PRO A 341 -73.76 -52.69 -34.44
N THR A 342 -74.38 -52.81 -35.61
CA THR A 342 -75.84 -52.80 -35.81
C THR A 342 -76.49 -54.02 -35.12
N PRO A 343 -77.55 -53.85 -34.31
CA PRO A 343 -78.21 -54.97 -33.64
C PRO A 343 -79.01 -55.85 -34.63
N ALA A 344 -78.81 -57.16 -34.52
CA ALA A 344 -79.55 -58.19 -35.27
C ALA A 344 -80.89 -58.54 -34.58
N PRO A 345 -81.93 -58.94 -35.34
CA PRO A 345 -83.29 -59.09 -34.83
C PRO A 345 -83.50 -60.34 -33.96
N THR A 346 -84.32 -60.17 -32.93
CA THR A 346 -84.81 -61.16 -31.97
C THR A 346 -85.57 -62.30 -32.64
N ALA A 347 -85.19 -63.55 -32.35
CA ALA A 347 -85.98 -64.75 -32.66
C ALA A 347 -86.56 -65.35 -31.36
N ASP A 348 -87.83 -65.74 -31.45
CA ASP A 348 -88.72 -66.25 -30.40
C ASP A 348 -88.21 -67.48 -29.62
N PRO A 349 -88.68 -67.71 -28.38
CA PRO A 349 -88.29 -68.85 -27.57
C PRO A 349 -89.15 -70.09 -27.85
N SER A 350 -88.56 -71.27 -27.72
CA SER A 350 -89.27 -72.55 -27.65
C SER A 350 -88.55 -73.54 -26.74
N PRO A 351 -89.26 -74.47 -26.08
CA PRO A 351 -89.08 -74.75 -24.67
C PRO A 351 -88.28 -76.02 -24.36
N ALA A 352 -87.91 -76.13 -23.08
CA ALA A 352 -87.28 -77.28 -22.42
C ALA A 352 -88.04 -78.61 -22.61
N PRO A 353 -87.36 -79.75 -22.38
CA PRO A 353 -87.80 -80.51 -21.20
C PRO A 353 -86.74 -81.36 -20.47
N THR A 354 -87.06 -81.59 -19.18
CA THR A 354 -86.73 -82.70 -18.24
C THR A 354 -85.30 -83.03 -17.88
#